data_AF-Q4RG36-F1
#
_entry.id   AF-Q4RG36-F1
#
_cell.length_a   1.000
_cell.length_b   1.000
_cell.length_c   1.000
_cell.angle_alpha   90.00
_cell.angle_beta   90.00
_cell.angle_gamma   90.00
#
_symmetry.space_group_name_H-M   'P 1'
#
loop_
_entity.id
_entity.type
_entity.pdbx_description
1 polymer ?
#
loop_
_entity_poly.entity_id
_entity_poly.type
_entity_poly.pdbx_seq_one_letter_code
_entity_poly.pdbx_strand_id
1 'polypeptide(L)' 'MSSLLGVVRKQLRSHPALIPLFIFIGGGATMSMLYLSRLALKNPDVSWDRKNNPEPWNKMEPNQQYK' A
#
# COMPACT_ATOMS: atom_id res chain seq x y z
N MET A 1 8.31 13.30 -26.84
CA MET A 1 7.70 13.60 -25.53
C MET A 1 8.39 12.74 -24.47
N SER A 2 9.05 13.34 -23.49
CA SER A 2 9.83 12.59 -22.48
C SER A 2 8.89 11.94 -21.47
N SER A 3 8.99 10.61 -21.28
CA SER A 3 8.28 9.92 -20.20
C SER A 3 8.81 10.38 -18.83
N LEU A 4 7.93 10.45 -17.81
CA LEU A 4 8.29 10.76 -16.43
C LEU A 4 9.46 9.91 -15.94
N LEU A 5 9.45 8.61 -16.25
CA LEU A 5 10.52 7.67 -15.90
C LEU A 5 11.85 8.03 -16.58
N GLY A 6 11.79 8.55 -17.82
CA GLY A 6 12.96 9.02 -18.54
C GLY A 6 13.57 10.28 -17.93
N VAL A 7 12.73 11.19 -17.41
CA VAL A 7 13.19 12.39 -16.68
C VAL A 7 13.87 12.00 -15.37
N VAL A 8 13.24 11.13 -14.57
CA VAL A 8 13.81 10.66 -13.30
C VAL A 8 15.14 9.94 -13.52
N ARG A 9 15.22 9.07 -14.53
CA ARG A 9 16.47 8.36 -14.87
C ARG A 9 17.60 9.33 -15.25
N LYS A 10 17.29 10.39 -16.00
CA LYS A 10 18.29 11.42 -16.35
C LYS A 10 18.78 12.15 -15.11
N GLN A 11 17.87 12.52 -14.20
CA GLN A 11 18.21 13.21 -12.94
C GLN A 11 19.09 12.35 -12.02
N LEU A 12 18.76 11.07 -11.86
CA LEU A 12 19.56 10.14 -11.04
C LEU A 12 20.98 9.95 -11.56
N ARG A 13 21.19 9.99 -12.90
CA ARG A 13 22.52 9.86 -13.50
C ARG A 13 23.34 11.14 -13.38
N SER A 14 22.70 12.31 -13.50
CA SER A 14 23.38 13.61 -13.38
C SER A 14 23.66 14.00 -11.93
N HIS A 15 22.84 13.54 -10.98
CA HIS A 15 22.96 13.87 -9.55
C HIS A 15 22.81 12.62 -8.67
N PRO A 16 23.90 11.86 -8.42
CA PRO A 16 23.83 10.61 -7.66
C PRO A 16 23.39 10.80 -6.20
N ALA A 17 23.56 12.00 -5.64
CA ALA A 17 23.07 12.35 -4.30
C ALA A 17 21.54 12.23 -4.14
N LEU A 18 20.77 12.23 -5.24
CA LEU A 18 19.32 12.08 -5.21
C LEU A 18 18.87 10.64 -4.98
N ILE A 19 19.73 9.65 -5.21
CA ILE A 19 19.41 8.22 -5.05
C ILE A 19 18.85 7.91 -3.65
N PRO A 20 19.54 8.22 -2.54
CA PRO A 20 19.02 7.94 -1.19
C PRO A 20 17.70 8.67 -0.92
N LEU A 21 17.53 9.90 -1.41
CA LEU A 21 16.29 10.65 -1.25
C LEU A 21 15.10 9.91 -1.90
N PHE A 22 15.25 9.48 -3.15
CA PHE A 22 14.20 8.72 -3.85
C PHE A 22 13.92 7.36 -3.21
N ILE A 23 14.93 6.70 -2.62
CA ILE A 23 14.73 5.44 -1.88
C ILE A 23 13.86 5.68 -0.66
N PHE A 24 14.11 6.71 0.15
CA PHE A 24 13.30 6.97 1.35
C PHE A 24 11.88 7.42 1.00
N ILE A 25 11.72 8.27 -0.01
CA ILE A 25 10.40 8.72 -0.47
C ILE A 25 9.62 7.55 -1.06
N GLY A 26 10.24 6.81 -1.98
CA GLY A 26 9.62 5.64 -2.62
C GLY A 26 9.29 4.55 -1.60
N GLY A 27 10.23 4.24 -0.72
CA GLY A 27 10.05 3.28 0.37
C GLY A 27 8.91 3.69 1.30
N GLY A 28 8.86 4.96 1.72
CA GLY A 28 7.77 5.49 2.54
C GLY A 28 6.41 5.37 1.85
N ALA A 29 6.30 5.81 0.59
CA ALA A 29 5.06 5.71 -0.17
C ALA A 29 4.60 4.25 -0.35
N THR A 30 5.52 3.35 -0.69
CA THR A 30 5.23 1.92 -0.82
C THR A 30 4.78 1.32 0.52
N MET A 31 5.47 1.60 1.62
CA MET A 31 5.09 1.11 2.94
C MET A 31 3.72 1.62 3.39
N SER A 32 3.43 2.91 3.19
CA SER A 32 2.11 3.48 3.51
C SER A 32 1.01 2.81 2.70
N MET A 33 1.20 2.64 1.39
CA MET A 33 0.24 1.95 0.53
C MET A 33 0.05 0.50 0.96
N LEU A 34 1.12 -0.24 1.23
CA LEU A 34 1.04 -1.62 1.71
C LEU A 34 0.28 -1.74 3.05
N TYR A 35 0.52 -0.81 3.98
CA TYR A 35 -0.18 -0.80 5.25
C TYR A 35 -1.68 -0.52 5.07
N LEU A 36 -2.03 0.47 4.25
CA LEU A 36 -3.42 0.76 3.91
C LEU A 36 -4.08 -0.43 3.20
N SER A 37 -3.41 -1.07 2.24
CA SER A 37 -3.92 -2.27 1.58
C SER A 37 -4.14 -3.42 2.55
N ARG A 38 -3.21 -3.63 3.51
CA ARG A 38 -3.39 -4.63 4.57
C ARG A 38 -4.65 -4.33 5.39
N LEU A 39 -4.82 -3.08 5.84
CA LEU A 39 -5.97 -2.67 6.63
C LEU A 39 -7.27 -2.84 5.84
N ALA A 40 -7.30 -2.34 4.61
CA ALA A 40 -8.43 -2.46 3.71
C ALA A 40 -8.87 -3.92 3.52
N LEU A 41 -7.93 -4.86 3.34
CA LEU A 41 -8.25 -6.23 2.97
C LEU A 41 -8.46 -7.18 4.16
N LYS A 42 -7.85 -6.90 5.31
CA LYS A 42 -7.82 -7.83 6.45
C LYS A 42 -8.52 -7.31 7.71
N ASN A 43 -8.98 -6.07 7.73
CA ASN A 43 -9.70 -5.53 8.88
C ASN A 43 -11.16 -6.04 8.88
N PRO A 44 -11.68 -6.58 10.00
CA PRO A 44 -13.01 -7.15 10.08
C PRO A 44 -14.12 -6.11 10.13
N ASP A 45 -13.79 -4.81 10.13
CA ASP A 45 -14.77 -3.73 10.01
C ASP A 45 -14.98 -3.32 8.55
N VAL A 46 -14.17 -3.84 7.63
CA VAL A 46 -14.20 -3.46 6.21
C VAL A 46 -14.75 -4.62 5.38
N SER A 47 -15.88 -4.40 4.71
CA SER A 47 -16.45 -5.36 3.76
C SER A 47 -16.43 -4.83 2.33
N TRP A 48 -15.78 -5.60 1.45
CA TRP A 48 -15.79 -5.38 -0.01
C TRP A 48 -16.89 -6.19 -0.71
N ASP A 49 -17.34 -7.28 -0.11
CA ASP A 49 -18.39 -8.15 -0.66
C ASP A 49 -19.73 -7.87 0.04
N ARG A 50 -20.49 -6.93 -0.54
CA ARG A 50 -21.81 -6.56 -0.01
C ARG A 50 -22.90 -7.59 -0.27
N LYS A 51 -22.66 -8.61 -1.11
CA LYS A 51 -23.71 -9.57 -1.53
C LYS A 51 -23.61 -10.89 -0.77
N ASN A 52 -22.42 -11.48 -0.68
CA ASN A 52 -22.26 -12.79 -0.04
C ASN A 52 -21.78 -12.69 1.41
N ASN A 53 -21.15 -11.59 1.81
CA ASN A 53 -20.70 -11.38 3.18
C ASN A 53 -20.79 -9.90 3.59
N PRO A 54 -22.02 -9.34 3.59
CA PRO A 54 -22.24 -7.92 3.90
C PRO A 54 -21.71 -7.54 5.28
N GLU A 55 -21.75 -8.49 6.22
CA GLU A 55 -21.26 -8.35 7.57
C GLU A 55 -19.89 -9.05 7.70
N PRO A 56 -18.80 -8.29 7.75
CA PRO A 56 -17.45 -8.84 7.68
C PRO A 56 -17.09 -9.79 8.84
N TRP A 57 -17.72 -9.64 10.01
CA TRP A 57 -17.58 -10.53 11.16
C TRP A 57 -18.23 -11.91 11.00
N ASN A 58 -19.10 -12.14 10.00
CA ASN A 58 -19.70 -13.46 9.78
C ASN A 58 -18.67 -14.55 9.39
N LYS A 59 -17.44 -14.14 9.05
CA LYS A 59 -16.31 -15.04 8.77
C LYS A 59 -15.44 -15.33 10.01
N MET A 60 -15.71 -14.69 11.13
CA MET A 60 -14.95 -14.85 12.37
C MET A 60 -15.59 -15.94 13.21
N GLU A 61 -14.78 -16.83 13.79
CA GLU A 61 -15.32 -17.84 14.71
C GLU A 61 -15.75 -17.17 16.02
N PRO A 62 -16.82 -17.65 16.69
CA PRO A 62 -17.32 -17.04 17.92
C PRO A 62 -16.29 -16.94 19.06
N ASN A 63 -15.30 -17.85 19.08
CA ASN A 63 -14.23 -17.89 20.07
C ASN A 63 -12.93 -17.23 19.58
N GLN A 64 -12.95 -16.61 18.40
CA GLN A 64 -11.75 -16.00 17.83
C GLN A 64 -11.51 -14.64 18.46
N GLN A 65 -10.48 -14.53 19.29
CA GLN A 65 -10.04 -13.23 19.80
C GLN A 65 -9.38 -12.44 18.66
N TYR A 66 -10.02 -11.34 18.28
CA TYR A 66 -9.45 -10.40 17.32
C TYR A 66 -8.45 -9.48 18.02
N LYS A 67 -7.17 -9.87 17.88
CA LYS A 67 -5.98 -9.16 18.37
C LYS A 67 -5.79 -9.14 19.88
#